data_AF-E3MFI6-F1
#
_entry.id   AF-E3MFI6-F1
#
_cell.length_a   1.000
_cell.length_b   1.000
_cell.length_c   1.000
_cell.angle_alpha   90.00
_cell.angle_beta   90.00
_cell.angle_gamma   90.00
#
_symmetry.space_group_name_H-M   'P 1'
#
loop_
_entity.id
_entity.type
_entity.pdbx_description
1 polymer ?
#
loop_
_entity_poly.entity_id
_entity_poly.type
_entity_poly.pdbx_seq_one_letter_code
_entity_poly.pdbx_strand_id
1 'polypeptide(L)'
;MRLHSIILLCILIFPTFGSSEKLVKTRIHSKWKKTSILVEISECLSEQNDSLFWKFMDSIYLDDKEISTSKSDKKKSKMVILKFNSVLFSESDLEQYNLGISIASRLLSSSEMNLLRFSVSTRIFSPRVEIHRQLSLKFKPEKCSLTAFFVFGSQKGCHLSQLNMNNYDGNRSSEGVFQFDHIYPINSTANRTIFIYGKLGSRELNNLITGAKKLVETEENLRFAVRFSDFSATEVSSRSPVSLSGYGVELAIKNTEYKAVDTSKVEDLPENLHGLNFKILKQKHPNQQKELDSLIDNLEKVGEIVPLKKWQLTDLGYKTCEKILENGSDLEGIEKLLQDFPSHARTISHRTLNETLLKSIKKSQELLQSSGIGNGLNVLTINGRIITARDERIDLFSLAEVMKHEKKVVEDLVDIGFKLKDEEGNQVDHSKLLTLLDFTPVDLSTKAFDYRTAEPIVSSISDCKREIKIIQFLNNVESKGGPYRSIHLLLQPFPPDQIRPISRNIFNLIFFLDPFNSDDKLMDLVEQYLKSKVYIRIGVVPFFNERAHGMTIEEAVDSKPISPRKSKIWSSKDTLIKTLKCLFQNGNQVSDVLGPRAENRQYL
;
A
#
# COMPACT_ATOMS: atom_id res chain seq x y z
N MET A 1 -1.52 -81.26 -19.33
CA MET A 1 -0.77 -80.09 -19.83
C MET A 1 -1.53 -78.82 -19.42
N ARG A 2 -0.88 -77.96 -18.62
CA ARG A 2 -0.96 -76.48 -18.52
C ARG A 2 -2.37 -75.85 -18.66
N LEU A 3 -3.01 -75.24 -17.65
CA LEU A 3 -2.59 -74.25 -16.65
C LEU A 3 -2.13 -72.91 -17.27
N HIS A 4 -2.85 -71.83 -16.93
CA HIS A 4 -2.48 -70.40 -16.87
C HIS A 4 -3.11 -69.40 -17.85
N SER A 5 -3.69 -68.38 -17.21
CA SER A 5 -3.90 -66.99 -17.66
C SER A 5 -5.09 -66.79 -18.60
N ILE A 6 -6.16 -66.08 -18.25
CA ILE A 6 -6.21 -64.75 -17.61
C ILE A 6 -7.51 -64.65 -16.79
N ILE A 7 -7.38 -64.73 -15.47
CA ILE A 7 -8.34 -64.15 -14.52
C ILE A 7 -7.89 -62.70 -14.34
N LEU A 8 -8.51 -61.77 -15.06
CA LEU A 8 -8.46 -60.34 -14.79
C LEU A 8 -9.81 -60.01 -14.14
N LEU A 9 -9.94 -60.24 -12.83
CA LEU A 9 -9.82 -59.19 -11.83
C LEU A 9 -10.60 -57.91 -12.19
N CYS A 10 -11.88 -58.04 -12.52
CA CYS A 10 -12.86 -56.98 -12.32
C CYS A 10 -13.11 -56.83 -10.81
N ILE A 11 -12.15 -56.24 -10.10
CA ILE A 11 -12.43 -55.60 -8.81
C ILE A 11 -13.42 -54.48 -9.13
N LEU A 12 -14.68 -54.73 -8.78
CA LEU A 12 -15.69 -53.71 -8.57
C LEU A 12 -15.15 -52.77 -7.49
N ILE A 13 -14.44 -51.72 -7.93
CA ILE A 13 -14.25 -50.51 -7.16
C ILE A 13 -15.63 -49.89 -7.08
N PHE A 14 -16.42 -50.33 -6.08
CA PHE A 14 -17.48 -49.48 -5.58
C PHE A 14 -16.80 -48.20 -5.13
N PRO A 15 -17.10 -47.03 -5.72
CA PRO A 15 -16.71 -45.80 -5.08
C PRO A 15 -17.46 -45.83 -3.75
N THR A 16 -16.71 -45.99 -2.66
CA THR A 16 -17.19 -45.54 -1.37
C THR A 16 -17.58 -44.09 -1.60
N PHE A 17 -18.89 -43.84 -1.67
CA PHE A 17 -19.45 -42.51 -1.61
C PHE A 17 -19.04 -41.98 -0.24
N GLY A 18 -17.84 -41.37 -0.19
CA GLY A 18 -17.46 -40.51 0.90
C GLY A 18 -18.57 -39.48 1.01
N SER A 19 -19.20 -39.44 2.18
CA SER A 19 -20.10 -38.38 2.59
C SER A 19 -19.57 -37.06 2.03
N SER A 20 -20.32 -36.44 1.12
CA SER A 20 -20.01 -35.11 0.59
C SER A 20 -19.84 -34.18 1.78
N GLU A 21 -18.59 -33.85 2.12
CA GLU A 21 -18.31 -32.84 3.14
C GLU A 21 -19.08 -31.57 2.80
N LYS A 22 -19.80 -31.02 3.78
CA LYS A 22 -20.60 -29.81 3.59
C LYS A 22 -19.63 -28.63 3.42
N LEU A 23 -19.33 -28.29 2.18
CA LEU A 23 -18.41 -27.22 1.82
C LEU A 23 -19.14 -25.87 1.78
N VAL A 24 -18.63 -24.90 2.55
CA VAL A 24 -19.04 -23.49 2.42
C VAL A 24 -18.17 -22.82 1.35
N LYS A 25 -18.78 -22.28 0.31
CA LYS A 25 -18.09 -21.58 -0.78
C LYS A 25 -18.46 -20.10 -0.78
N THR A 26 -17.46 -19.23 -0.71
CA THR A 26 -17.64 -17.77 -0.77
C THR A 26 -16.88 -17.19 -1.97
N ARG A 27 -17.45 -16.17 -2.61
CA ARG A 27 -16.84 -15.46 -3.73
C ARG A 27 -17.17 -13.98 -3.62
N ILE A 28 -16.17 -13.13 -3.81
CA ILE A 28 -16.35 -11.68 -3.89
C ILE A 28 -16.22 -11.23 -5.33
N HIS A 29 -17.21 -10.45 -5.79
CA HIS A 29 -17.24 -9.89 -7.13
C HIS A 29 -17.21 -8.37 -7.06
N SER A 30 -16.52 -7.77 -8.02
CA SER A 30 -16.49 -6.33 -8.21
C SER A 30 -17.83 -5.80 -8.77
N LYS A 31 -18.03 -4.48 -8.67
CA LYS A 31 -19.16 -3.78 -9.32
C LYS A 31 -18.95 -3.61 -10.83
N TRP A 32 -17.69 -3.60 -11.27
CA TRP A 32 -17.34 -3.47 -12.68
C TRP A 32 -17.24 -4.83 -13.38
N LYS A 33 -17.21 -4.79 -14.71
CA LYS A 33 -17.19 -5.99 -15.55
C LYS A 33 -15.76 -6.43 -15.82
N LYS A 34 -15.62 -7.65 -16.35
CA LYS A 34 -14.32 -8.20 -16.73
C LYS A 34 -13.51 -7.25 -17.60
N THR A 35 -12.31 -6.92 -17.12
CA THR A 35 -11.33 -6.06 -17.78
C THR A 35 -10.37 -6.86 -18.65
N SER A 36 -9.83 -6.24 -19.70
CA SER A 36 -8.87 -6.88 -20.61
C SER A 36 -7.53 -7.14 -19.91
N ILE A 37 -7.07 -8.39 -19.95
CA ILE A 37 -5.80 -8.81 -19.35
C ILE A 37 -4.61 -8.15 -20.03
N LEU A 38 -4.66 -7.93 -21.34
CA LEU A 38 -3.58 -7.24 -22.07
C LEU A 38 -3.39 -5.80 -21.59
N VAL A 39 -4.49 -5.11 -21.30
CA VAL A 39 -4.45 -3.75 -20.76
C VAL A 39 -3.97 -3.76 -19.31
N GLU A 40 -4.40 -4.72 -18.49
CA GLU A 40 -3.86 -4.88 -17.13
C GLU A 40 -2.33 -5.11 -17.13
N ILE A 41 -1.81 -5.87 -18.11
CA ILE A 41 -0.37 -6.08 -18.30
C ILE A 41 0.31 -4.77 -18.73
N SER A 42 -0.25 -4.01 -19.67
CA SER A 42 0.36 -2.73 -20.07
C SER A 42 0.39 -1.73 -18.93
N GLU A 43 -0.66 -1.66 -18.10
CA GLU A 43 -0.69 -0.81 -16.92
C GLU A 43 0.36 -1.25 -15.88
N CYS A 44 0.55 -2.55 -15.67
CA CYS A 44 1.60 -3.06 -14.80
C CYS A 44 3.01 -2.68 -15.28
N LEU A 45 3.24 -2.65 -16.60
CA LEU A 45 4.52 -2.24 -17.17
C LEU A 45 4.74 -0.73 -17.06
N SER A 46 3.67 0.06 -17.22
CA SER A 46 3.74 1.52 -17.08
C SER A 46 4.15 1.97 -15.69
N GLU A 47 3.67 1.28 -14.64
CA GLU A 47 3.99 1.63 -13.26
C GLU A 47 5.48 1.46 -12.94
N GLN A 48 6.15 0.53 -13.63
CA GLN A 48 7.60 0.38 -13.52
C GLN A 48 8.33 1.48 -14.30
N ASN A 49 7.95 1.67 -15.58
CA ASN A 49 8.56 2.64 -16.46
C ASN A 49 7.67 2.93 -17.69
N ASP A 50 7.36 4.21 -17.93
CA ASP A 50 6.59 4.64 -19.11
C ASP A 50 7.21 4.21 -20.44
N SER A 51 8.53 4.06 -20.51
CA SER A 51 9.19 3.54 -21.71
C SER A 51 8.87 2.06 -21.98
N LEU A 52 8.65 1.25 -20.93
CA LEU A 52 8.25 -0.14 -21.07
C LEU A 52 6.81 -0.25 -21.60
N PHE A 53 5.94 0.67 -21.18
CA PHE A 53 4.59 0.79 -21.73
C PHE A 53 4.63 1.01 -23.25
N TRP A 54 5.38 2.02 -23.72
CA TRP A 54 5.47 2.31 -25.15
C TRP A 54 6.15 1.19 -25.94
N LYS A 55 7.20 0.56 -25.41
CA LYS A 55 7.83 -0.63 -26.02
C LYS A 55 6.85 -1.80 -26.13
N PHE A 56 6.04 -2.03 -25.10
CA PHE A 56 5.01 -3.06 -25.10
C PHE A 56 3.94 -2.77 -26.15
N MET A 57 3.44 -1.53 -26.21
CA MET A 57 2.50 -1.07 -27.23
C MET A 57 3.06 -1.29 -28.65
N ASP A 58 4.28 -0.83 -28.91
CA ASP A 58 4.89 -0.98 -30.23
C ASP A 58 5.07 -2.46 -30.59
N SER A 59 5.48 -3.31 -29.63
CA SER A 59 5.64 -4.76 -29.85
C SER A 59 4.35 -5.51 -30.15
N ILE A 60 3.20 -5.01 -29.69
CA ILE A 60 1.87 -5.53 -30.06
C ILE A 60 1.57 -5.21 -31.52
N TYR A 61 2.08 -4.11 -32.05
CA TYR A 61 1.75 -3.62 -33.39
C TYR A 61 2.85 -3.83 -34.44
N LEU A 62 3.94 -4.52 -34.09
CA LEU A 62 5.02 -4.85 -35.02
C LEU A 62 4.50 -5.72 -36.18
N ASP A 63 4.35 -5.11 -37.35
CA ASP A 63 4.14 -5.77 -38.63
C ASP A 63 5.45 -6.37 -39.18
N ASP A 64 5.32 -7.46 -39.94
CA ASP A 64 6.33 -8.38 -40.54
C ASP A 64 7.63 -7.79 -41.19
N LYS A 65 7.87 -6.48 -41.21
CA LYS A 65 8.91 -5.87 -42.07
C LYS A 65 10.31 -5.75 -41.47
N GLU A 66 10.51 -5.85 -40.15
CA GLU A 66 11.83 -5.59 -39.53
C GLU A 66 12.54 -6.80 -38.90
N ILE A 67 11.98 -8.01 -38.95
CA ILE A 67 12.68 -9.23 -38.47
C ILE A 67 13.24 -10.01 -39.66
N SER A 68 14.22 -9.43 -40.33
CA SER A 68 14.88 -10.02 -41.50
C SER A 68 16.36 -10.30 -41.27
N THR A 69 16.73 -11.26 -40.41
CA THR A 69 18.13 -11.76 -40.37
C THR A 69 18.35 -13.25 -40.05
N SER A 70 17.33 -14.13 -39.93
CA SER A 70 17.63 -15.58 -39.87
C SER A 70 16.47 -16.50 -40.32
N LYS A 71 16.80 -17.66 -40.93
CA LYS A 71 15.82 -18.64 -41.47
C LYS A 71 15.17 -19.51 -40.38
N SER A 72 15.77 -19.65 -39.20
CA SER A 72 15.17 -20.38 -38.06
C SER A 72 14.13 -19.54 -37.32
N ASP A 73 14.33 -18.23 -37.24
CA ASP A 73 13.38 -17.29 -36.62
C ASP A 73 12.13 -17.10 -37.49
N LYS A 74 12.22 -17.30 -38.81
CA LYS A 74 11.06 -17.25 -39.72
C LYS A 74 9.96 -18.27 -39.36
N LYS A 75 10.28 -19.45 -38.82
CA LYS A 75 9.26 -20.47 -38.51
C LYS A 75 8.60 -20.23 -37.15
N LYS A 76 9.35 -19.75 -36.16
CA LYS A 76 8.82 -19.34 -34.84
C LYS A 76 8.05 -18.02 -34.91
N SER A 77 8.56 -17.00 -35.61
CA SER A 77 7.91 -15.69 -35.75
C SER A 77 6.65 -15.74 -36.64
N LYS A 78 6.65 -16.52 -37.73
CA LYS A 78 5.45 -16.70 -38.56
C LYS A 78 4.33 -17.45 -37.83
N MET A 79 4.66 -18.33 -36.89
CA MET A 79 3.69 -19.00 -36.01
C MET A 79 3.15 -18.08 -34.90
N VAL A 80 3.95 -17.13 -34.41
CA VAL A 80 3.52 -16.07 -33.47
C VAL A 80 2.57 -15.08 -34.15
N ILE A 81 2.83 -14.71 -35.41
CA ILE A 81 2.05 -13.71 -36.18
C ILE A 81 0.74 -14.28 -36.73
N LEU A 82 0.71 -15.55 -37.15
CA LEU A 82 -0.53 -16.25 -37.50
C LEU A 82 -1.44 -16.44 -36.29
N LYS A 83 -0.86 -16.65 -35.09
CA LYS A 83 -1.59 -16.57 -33.82
C LYS A 83 -2.03 -15.13 -33.51
N PHE A 84 -1.24 -14.12 -33.84
CA PHE A 84 -1.53 -12.72 -33.52
C PHE A 84 -2.84 -12.23 -34.17
N ASN A 85 -3.03 -12.50 -35.46
CA ASN A 85 -4.29 -12.16 -36.15
C ASN A 85 -5.46 -13.06 -35.73
N SER A 86 -5.26 -14.29 -35.25
CA SER A 86 -6.37 -15.11 -34.73
C SER A 86 -6.73 -14.77 -33.27
N VAL A 87 -5.76 -14.34 -32.45
CA VAL A 87 -5.90 -14.01 -31.02
C VAL A 87 -6.52 -12.64 -30.79
N LEU A 88 -6.31 -11.69 -31.70
CA LEU A 88 -6.96 -10.38 -31.65
C LEU A 88 -8.48 -10.46 -31.83
N PHE A 89 -8.95 -11.54 -32.47
CA PHE A 89 -10.36 -11.89 -32.66
C PHE A 89 -10.80 -13.11 -31.83
N SER A 90 -9.92 -13.72 -31.02
CA SER A 90 -10.32 -14.80 -30.12
C SER A 90 -10.72 -14.23 -28.76
N GLU A 91 -11.88 -14.68 -28.27
CA GLU A 91 -12.46 -14.25 -27.00
C GLU A 91 -11.81 -14.91 -25.77
N SER A 92 -10.77 -15.74 -25.97
CA SER A 92 -10.18 -16.54 -24.89
C SER A 92 -9.16 -15.74 -24.08
N ASP A 93 -9.47 -15.51 -22.80
CA ASP A 93 -8.58 -14.83 -21.86
C ASP A 93 -7.22 -15.49 -21.73
N LEU A 94 -7.15 -16.81 -21.90
CA LEU A 94 -5.90 -17.57 -21.80
C LEU A 94 -4.94 -17.21 -22.95
N GLU A 95 -5.47 -16.97 -24.14
CA GLU A 95 -4.65 -16.60 -25.29
C GLU A 95 -4.14 -15.16 -25.17
N GLN A 96 -5.00 -14.25 -24.70
CA GLN A 96 -4.61 -12.87 -24.37
C GLN A 96 -3.53 -12.84 -23.28
N TYR A 97 -3.68 -13.64 -22.23
CA TYR A 97 -2.69 -13.78 -21.17
C TYR A 97 -1.35 -14.31 -21.71
N ASN A 98 -1.37 -15.43 -22.45
CA ASN A 98 -0.16 -16.03 -22.99
C ASN A 98 0.57 -15.10 -23.96
N LEU A 99 -0.16 -14.35 -24.77
CA LEU A 99 0.39 -13.34 -25.67
C LEU A 99 1.06 -12.21 -24.88
N GLY A 100 0.36 -11.60 -23.93
CA GLY A 100 0.89 -10.53 -23.08
C GLY A 100 2.14 -10.95 -22.31
N ILE A 101 2.13 -12.14 -21.71
CA ILE A 101 3.29 -12.70 -20.99
C ILE A 101 4.46 -12.99 -21.93
N SER A 102 4.21 -13.50 -23.14
CA SER A 102 5.28 -13.77 -24.12
C SER A 102 5.99 -12.50 -24.58
N ILE A 103 5.26 -11.38 -24.68
CA ILE A 103 5.82 -10.07 -25.01
C ILE A 103 6.56 -9.51 -23.79
N ALA A 104 5.93 -9.50 -22.61
CA ALA A 104 6.51 -8.99 -21.38
C ALA A 104 7.82 -9.73 -21.02
N SER A 105 7.91 -11.03 -21.28
CA SER A 105 9.14 -11.82 -21.03
C SER A 105 10.36 -11.39 -21.85
N ARG A 106 10.16 -10.62 -22.93
CA ARG A 106 11.26 -10.04 -23.73
C ARG A 106 11.70 -8.68 -23.20
N LEU A 107 10.85 -8.03 -22.40
CA LEU A 107 11.05 -6.69 -21.88
C LEU A 107 11.51 -6.69 -20.41
N LEU A 108 11.12 -7.71 -19.65
CA LEU A 108 11.32 -7.82 -18.20
C LEU A 108 12.31 -8.94 -17.82
N SER A 109 12.92 -8.79 -16.65
CA SER A 109 13.73 -9.82 -15.97
C SER A 109 12.88 -10.92 -15.33
N SER A 110 13.51 -12.01 -14.89
CA SER A 110 12.82 -13.16 -14.26
C SER A 110 12.05 -12.79 -12.99
N SER A 111 12.62 -11.93 -12.13
CA SER A 111 11.98 -11.46 -10.89
C SER A 111 10.76 -10.58 -11.18
N GLU A 112 10.86 -9.71 -12.18
CA GLU A 112 9.76 -8.84 -12.62
C GLU A 112 8.61 -9.64 -13.24
N MET A 113 8.92 -10.70 -13.95
CA MET A 113 7.91 -11.60 -14.48
C MET A 113 7.07 -12.27 -13.38
N ASN A 114 7.68 -12.57 -12.23
CA ASN A 114 6.93 -13.11 -11.09
C ASN A 114 5.99 -12.06 -10.47
N LEU A 115 6.46 -10.82 -10.31
CA LEU A 115 5.62 -9.70 -9.85
C LEU A 115 4.50 -9.38 -10.84
N LEU A 116 4.77 -9.45 -12.15
CA LEU A 116 3.75 -9.28 -13.18
C LEU A 116 2.68 -10.37 -13.10
N ARG A 117 3.09 -11.64 -13.02
CA ARG A 117 2.16 -12.77 -12.86
C ARG A 117 1.30 -12.62 -11.61
N PHE A 118 1.91 -12.21 -10.51
CA PHE A 118 1.21 -11.93 -9.26
C PHE A 118 0.23 -10.75 -9.40
N SER A 119 0.62 -9.67 -10.06
CA SER A 119 -0.26 -8.50 -10.27
C SER A 119 -1.45 -8.82 -11.17
N VAL A 120 -1.23 -9.66 -12.19
CA VAL A 120 -2.29 -10.13 -13.10
C VAL A 120 -3.20 -11.16 -12.43
N SER A 121 -2.66 -12.07 -11.61
CA SER A 121 -3.49 -13.05 -10.89
C SER A 121 -4.39 -12.37 -9.85
N THR A 122 -3.89 -11.30 -9.23
CA THR A 122 -4.61 -10.56 -8.19
C THR A 122 -5.50 -9.43 -8.74
N ARG A 123 -5.37 -9.10 -10.04
CA ARG A 123 -6.14 -8.08 -10.76
C ARG A 123 -5.96 -6.67 -10.19
N ILE A 124 -4.76 -6.33 -9.72
CA ILE A 124 -4.43 -5.03 -9.08
C ILE A 124 -4.81 -3.85 -9.98
N PHE A 125 -4.59 -3.97 -11.30
CA PHE A 125 -4.83 -2.89 -12.26
C PHE A 125 -6.25 -2.85 -12.84
N SER A 126 -7.11 -3.81 -12.49
CA SER A 126 -8.49 -3.85 -12.98
C SER A 126 -9.28 -2.55 -12.69
N PRO A 127 -9.19 -1.92 -11.50
CA PRO A 127 -9.82 -0.62 -11.24
C PRO A 127 -9.32 0.50 -12.17
N ARG A 128 -8.04 0.48 -12.55
CA ARG A 128 -7.45 1.48 -13.46
C ARG A 128 -7.99 1.33 -14.87
N VAL A 129 -8.08 0.10 -15.36
CA VAL A 129 -8.71 -0.22 -16.67
C VAL A 129 -10.17 0.20 -16.68
N GLU A 130 -10.89 0.03 -15.57
CA GLU A 130 -12.26 0.50 -15.42
C GLU A 130 -12.38 2.04 -15.51
N ILE A 131 -11.43 2.80 -14.97
CA ILE A 131 -11.39 4.26 -15.12
C ILE A 131 -11.24 4.64 -16.60
N HIS A 132 -10.30 4.03 -17.32
CA HIS A 132 -10.14 4.26 -18.76
C HIS A 132 -11.44 3.97 -19.52
N ARG A 133 -12.15 2.89 -19.16
CA ARG A 133 -13.45 2.55 -19.73
C ARG A 133 -14.50 3.63 -19.45
N GLN A 134 -14.63 4.12 -18.21
CA GLN A 134 -15.60 5.15 -17.85
C GLN A 134 -15.34 6.47 -18.59
N LEU A 135 -14.08 6.88 -18.71
CA LEU A 135 -13.69 8.04 -19.51
C LEU A 135 -14.03 7.84 -20.98
N SER A 136 -13.69 6.68 -21.54
CA SER A 136 -13.99 6.36 -22.93
C SER A 136 -15.50 6.47 -23.23
N LEU A 137 -16.37 6.01 -22.33
CA LEU A 137 -17.83 6.13 -22.47
C LEU A 137 -18.33 7.58 -22.38
N LYS A 138 -17.75 8.38 -21.48
CA LYS A 138 -18.10 9.80 -21.31
C LYS A 138 -17.77 10.63 -22.56
N PHE A 139 -16.66 10.32 -23.22
CA PHE A 139 -16.15 11.13 -24.33
C PHE A 139 -16.42 10.57 -25.72
N LYS A 140 -16.99 9.36 -25.82
CA LYS A 140 -17.33 8.69 -27.09
C LYS A 140 -18.15 9.60 -28.04
N PRO A 141 -17.73 9.77 -29.30
CA PRO A 141 -18.54 10.41 -30.34
C PRO A 141 -19.65 9.46 -30.84
N GLU A 142 -20.84 9.98 -31.10
CA GLU A 142 -21.98 9.19 -31.63
C GLU A 142 -21.70 8.56 -32.99
N LYS A 143 -20.91 9.23 -33.84
CA LYS A 143 -20.63 8.84 -35.22
C LYS A 143 -19.46 7.86 -35.39
N CYS A 144 -18.70 7.58 -34.33
CA CYS A 144 -17.50 6.75 -34.43
C CYS A 144 -17.79 5.29 -34.10
N SER A 145 -17.11 4.40 -34.82
CA SER A 145 -16.98 2.99 -34.45
C SER A 145 -16.39 2.87 -33.05
N LEU A 146 -16.73 1.77 -32.38
CA LEU A 146 -16.31 1.43 -31.03
C LEU A 146 -14.83 0.97 -30.95
N THR A 147 -14.05 1.04 -32.03
CA THR A 147 -12.68 0.52 -32.05
C THR A 147 -11.62 1.55 -31.65
N ALA A 148 -11.71 2.79 -32.14
CA ALA A 148 -10.84 3.89 -31.72
C ALA A 148 -11.39 5.28 -32.10
N PHE A 149 -11.06 6.32 -31.33
CA PHE A 149 -11.36 7.72 -31.61
C PHE A 149 -10.37 8.67 -30.92
N PHE A 150 -10.36 9.96 -31.29
CA PHE A 150 -9.56 10.99 -30.64
C PHE A 150 -10.43 12.14 -30.10
N VAL A 151 -9.90 12.82 -29.09
CA VAL A 151 -10.44 14.06 -28.53
C VAL A 151 -9.32 15.10 -28.45
N PHE A 152 -9.58 16.31 -28.96
CA PHE A 152 -8.64 17.42 -28.95
C PHE A 152 -9.39 18.72 -28.63
N GLY A 153 -9.28 19.19 -27.38
CA GLY A 153 -10.09 20.32 -26.91
C GLY A 153 -11.58 20.01 -26.98
N SER A 154 -12.32 20.76 -27.81
CA SER A 154 -13.75 20.52 -28.09
C SER A 154 -13.99 19.57 -29.28
N GLN A 155 -12.96 19.24 -30.05
CA GLN A 155 -13.07 18.42 -31.25
C GLN A 155 -13.03 16.94 -30.88
N LYS A 156 -13.88 16.15 -31.54
CA LYS A 156 -13.91 14.69 -31.41
C LYS A 156 -14.07 14.07 -32.78
N GLY A 157 -13.31 13.04 -33.09
CA GLY A 157 -13.36 12.39 -34.40
C GLY A 157 -12.80 10.97 -34.39
N CYS A 158 -13.01 10.24 -35.47
CA CYS A 158 -12.58 8.83 -35.59
C CYS A 158 -11.24 8.71 -36.33
N HIS A 159 -10.88 9.72 -37.13
CA HIS A 159 -9.66 9.74 -37.93
C HIS A 159 -8.93 11.07 -37.73
N LEU A 160 -7.61 11.02 -37.55
CA LEU A 160 -6.79 12.23 -37.37
C LEU A 160 -6.86 13.21 -38.55
N SER A 161 -7.31 12.78 -39.74
CA SER A 161 -7.57 13.68 -40.87
C SER A 161 -8.66 14.73 -40.59
N GLN A 162 -9.50 14.52 -39.58
CA GLN A 162 -10.56 15.44 -39.15
C GLN A 162 -10.07 16.47 -38.14
N LEU A 163 -8.83 16.38 -37.67
CA LEU A 163 -8.29 17.19 -36.60
C LEU A 163 -7.85 18.56 -37.15
N ASN A 164 -8.41 19.64 -36.61
CA ASN A 164 -7.96 21.00 -36.91
C ASN A 164 -7.13 21.57 -35.75
N MET A 165 -5.84 21.80 -35.99
CA MET A 165 -4.87 22.24 -34.98
C MET A 165 -5.17 23.65 -34.41
N ASN A 166 -5.87 24.50 -35.17
CA ASN A 166 -6.10 25.90 -34.80
C ASN A 166 -7.21 26.09 -33.75
N ASN A 167 -8.06 25.09 -33.54
CA ASN A 167 -9.23 25.15 -32.65
C ASN A 167 -8.95 24.50 -31.28
N TYR A 168 -7.76 24.74 -30.71
CA TYR A 168 -7.41 24.24 -29.38
C TYR A 168 -7.93 25.19 -28.29
N ASP A 169 -9.03 24.83 -27.63
CA ASP A 169 -9.56 25.56 -26.48
C ASP A 169 -9.15 24.88 -25.18
N GLY A 170 -8.03 25.33 -24.60
CA GLY A 170 -7.51 24.82 -23.32
C GLY A 170 -8.34 25.23 -22.10
N ASN A 171 -9.21 26.24 -22.22
CA ASN A 171 -10.07 26.69 -21.11
C ASN A 171 -11.44 25.97 -21.11
N ARG A 172 -11.87 25.41 -22.25
CA ARG A 172 -13.09 24.59 -22.35
C ARG A 172 -12.83 23.08 -22.49
N SER A 173 -11.57 22.63 -22.46
CA SER A 173 -11.26 21.20 -22.44
C SER A 173 -11.75 20.57 -21.14
N SER A 174 -12.93 19.96 -21.17
CA SER A 174 -13.50 19.19 -20.05
C SER A 174 -12.67 17.96 -19.63
N GLU A 175 -11.58 17.66 -20.35
CA GLU A 175 -10.62 16.61 -20.04
C GLU A 175 -9.29 17.21 -19.56
N GLY A 176 -9.00 17.04 -18.27
CA GLY A 176 -7.66 17.19 -17.75
C GLY A 176 -6.79 15.97 -18.08
N VAL A 177 -5.48 16.17 -18.05
CA VAL A 177 -4.50 15.08 -18.02
C VAL A 177 -4.43 14.53 -16.60
N PHE A 178 -4.57 13.21 -16.45
CA PHE A 178 -4.49 12.53 -15.16
C PHE A 178 -3.12 11.87 -14.98
N GLN A 179 -2.76 11.56 -13.73
CA GLN A 179 -1.50 10.90 -13.39
C GLN A 179 -1.31 9.52 -14.04
N PHE A 180 -2.41 8.83 -14.37
CA PHE A 180 -2.37 7.53 -15.03
C PHE A 180 -2.32 7.60 -16.56
N ASP A 181 -2.36 8.80 -17.15
CA ASP A 181 -2.33 8.93 -18.60
C ASP A 181 -0.91 8.71 -19.14
N HIS A 182 -0.80 7.83 -20.14
CA HIS A 182 0.47 7.57 -20.83
C HIS A 182 0.73 8.65 -21.88
N ILE A 183 1.62 9.58 -21.57
CA ILE A 183 1.93 10.74 -22.42
C ILE A 183 3.07 10.41 -23.38
N TYR A 184 2.94 10.86 -24.64
CA TYR A 184 3.99 10.86 -25.65
C TYR A 184 4.17 12.28 -26.23
N PRO A 185 5.42 12.78 -26.36
CA PRO A 185 6.68 12.15 -25.96
C PRO A 185 6.82 12.12 -24.42
N ILE A 186 7.62 11.18 -23.91
CA ILE A 186 7.82 10.97 -22.47
C ILE A 186 8.36 12.27 -21.85
N ASN A 187 7.79 12.69 -20.72
CA ASN A 187 8.11 13.96 -20.03
C ASN A 187 7.87 15.25 -20.85
N SER A 188 6.91 15.24 -21.78
CA SER A 188 6.57 16.43 -22.55
C SER A 188 5.95 17.55 -21.70
N THR A 189 6.55 18.75 -21.81
CA THR A 189 6.04 20.01 -21.23
C THR A 189 4.97 20.68 -22.11
N ALA A 190 4.59 20.05 -23.22
CA ALA A 190 3.62 20.60 -24.15
C ALA A 190 2.25 20.81 -23.49
N ASN A 191 1.54 21.88 -23.85
CA ASN A 191 0.22 22.18 -23.32
C ASN A 191 -0.92 21.59 -24.17
N ARG A 192 -0.74 21.44 -25.50
CA ARG A 192 -1.78 20.90 -26.37
C ARG A 192 -1.78 19.39 -26.32
N THR A 193 -2.87 18.80 -25.82
CA THR A 193 -2.97 17.35 -25.62
C THR A 193 -4.06 16.74 -26.50
N ILE A 194 -3.69 15.74 -27.32
CA ILE A 194 -4.64 14.86 -28.01
C ILE A 194 -4.88 13.62 -27.15
N PHE A 195 -6.13 13.37 -26.76
CA PHE A 195 -6.50 12.12 -26.08
C PHE A 195 -6.94 11.09 -27.12
N ILE A 196 -6.26 9.95 -27.16
CA ILE A 196 -6.56 8.84 -28.06
C ILE A 196 -7.20 7.73 -27.26
N TYR A 197 -8.39 7.32 -27.68
CA TYR A 197 -9.14 6.23 -27.11
C TYR A 197 -9.17 5.05 -28.07
N GLY A 198 -8.95 3.83 -27.58
CA GLY A 198 -9.18 2.65 -28.41
C GLY A 198 -8.94 1.31 -27.73
N LYS A 199 -9.38 0.25 -28.39
CA LYS A 199 -9.16 -1.13 -27.95
C LYS A 199 -7.73 -1.56 -28.29
N LEU A 200 -6.98 -2.00 -27.28
CA LEU A 200 -5.64 -2.52 -27.45
C LEU A 200 -5.63 -3.71 -28.42
N GLY A 201 -4.71 -3.69 -29.38
CA GLY A 201 -4.60 -4.63 -30.49
C GLY A 201 -5.37 -4.22 -31.76
N SER A 202 -6.34 -3.29 -31.68
CA SER A 202 -7.08 -2.89 -32.88
C SER A 202 -6.19 -2.15 -33.90
N ARG A 203 -6.46 -2.35 -35.21
CA ARG A 203 -5.72 -1.69 -36.29
C ARG A 203 -6.01 -0.19 -36.31
N GLU A 204 -7.23 0.20 -35.94
CA GLU A 204 -7.67 1.59 -35.87
C GLU A 204 -6.90 2.37 -34.81
N LEU A 205 -6.68 1.77 -33.62
CA LEU A 205 -5.86 2.39 -32.59
C LEU A 205 -4.41 2.55 -33.06
N ASN A 206 -3.84 1.53 -33.71
CA ASN A 206 -2.48 1.62 -34.26
C ASN A 206 -2.33 2.77 -35.27
N ASN A 207 -3.31 2.92 -36.17
CA ASN A 207 -3.32 3.98 -37.17
C ASN A 207 -3.38 5.37 -36.51
N LEU A 208 -4.19 5.54 -35.44
CA LEU A 208 -4.25 6.78 -34.68
C LEU A 208 -2.94 7.06 -33.94
N ILE A 209 -2.36 6.07 -33.26
CA ILE A 209 -1.08 6.24 -32.55
C ILE A 209 0.04 6.60 -33.52
N THR A 210 0.16 5.88 -34.64
CA THR A 210 1.20 6.14 -35.65
C THR A 210 1.02 7.51 -36.29
N GLY A 211 -0.22 7.91 -36.59
CA GLY A 211 -0.50 9.25 -37.11
C GLY A 211 -0.19 10.34 -36.08
N ALA A 212 -0.52 10.13 -34.81
CA ALA A 212 -0.24 11.08 -33.73
C ALA A 212 1.27 11.22 -33.44
N LYS A 213 2.03 10.11 -33.50
CA LYS A 213 3.50 10.14 -33.41
C LYS A 213 4.10 11.05 -34.49
N LYS A 214 3.66 10.91 -35.75
CA LYS A 214 4.08 11.78 -36.86
C LYS A 214 3.72 13.24 -36.65
N LEU A 215 2.50 13.51 -36.15
CA LEU A 215 2.04 14.89 -35.90
C LEU A 215 2.86 15.57 -34.79
N VAL A 216 3.20 14.84 -33.73
CA VAL A 216 4.06 15.33 -32.64
C VAL A 216 5.47 15.64 -33.12
N GLU A 217 5.99 14.91 -34.11
CA GLU A 217 7.31 15.20 -34.70
C GLU A 217 7.29 16.45 -35.59
N THR A 218 6.15 16.77 -36.23
CA THR A 218 6.03 17.90 -37.15
C THR A 218 5.58 19.20 -36.47
N GLU A 219 4.79 19.11 -35.39
CA GLU A 219 4.13 20.25 -34.77
C GLU A 219 4.74 20.56 -33.39
N GLU A 220 5.12 21.82 -33.17
CA GLU A 220 5.68 22.24 -31.89
C GLU A 220 4.59 22.33 -30.81
N ASN A 221 4.94 21.99 -29.57
CA ASN A 221 4.05 22.09 -28.40
C ASN A 221 2.79 21.21 -28.49
N LEU A 222 2.91 20.03 -29.10
CA LEU A 222 1.89 18.98 -29.13
C LEU A 222 2.32 17.75 -28.35
N ARG A 223 1.41 17.16 -27.58
CA ARG A 223 1.54 15.84 -26.99
C ARG A 223 0.26 15.03 -27.18
N PHE A 224 0.34 13.72 -27.06
CA PHE A 224 -0.85 12.87 -26.99
C PHE A 224 -0.80 11.93 -25.79
N ALA A 225 -1.99 11.56 -25.31
CA ALA A 225 -2.18 10.61 -24.24
C ALA A 225 -3.07 9.45 -24.72
N VAL A 226 -2.71 8.23 -24.37
CA VAL A 226 -3.49 7.03 -24.73
C VAL A 226 -4.33 6.58 -23.55
N ARG A 227 -5.62 6.35 -23.79
CA ARG A 227 -6.58 5.78 -22.85
C ARG A 227 -7.23 4.56 -23.49
N PHE A 228 -7.31 3.47 -22.76
CA PHE A 228 -7.87 2.24 -23.31
C PHE A 228 -9.39 2.24 -23.26
N SER A 229 -9.98 1.55 -24.23
CA SER A 229 -11.41 1.34 -24.24
C SER A 229 -11.74 -0.12 -24.48
N ASP A 230 -12.72 -0.62 -23.73
CA ASP A 230 -13.26 -1.97 -23.87
C ASP A 230 -14.70 -1.84 -24.37
N PHE A 231 -14.85 -1.47 -25.65
CA PHE A 231 -16.16 -1.14 -26.20
C PHE A 231 -16.79 -2.31 -26.97
N SER A 232 -17.71 -2.98 -26.28
CA SER A 232 -18.91 -3.53 -26.89
C SER A 232 -20.00 -3.51 -25.82
N ALA A 233 -20.90 -2.53 -25.86
CA ALA A 233 -21.99 -2.39 -24.88
C ALA A 233 -22.88 -3.65 -24.84
N THR A 234 -22.96 -4.36 -25.96
CA THR A 234 -23.62 -5.65 -26.15
C THR A 234 -22.88 -6.82 -25.50
N GLU A 235 -21.54 -6.84 -25.49
CA GLU A 235 -20.74 -7.85 -24.77
C GLU A 235 -20.55 -7.53 -23.28
N VAL A 236 -20.58 -6.25 -22.90
CA VAL A 236 -20.40 -5.83 -21.49
C VAL A 236 -21.59 -6.29 -20.63
N SER A 237 -22.78 -6.41 -21.22
CA SER A 237 -23.95 -6.98 -20.52
C SER A 237 -23.84 -8.50 -20.31
N SER A 238 -23.11 -9.22 -21.18
CA SER A 238 -22.92 -10.68 -21.07
C SER A 238 -21.70 -11.08 -20.23
N ARG A 239 -20.75 -10.15 -19.97
CA ARG A 239 -19.56 -10.44 -19.16
C ARG A 239 -19.89 -10.54 -17.66
N SER A 240 -19.28 -11.54 -17.01
CA SER A 240 -19.30 -11.68 -15.56
C SER A 240 -18.50 -10.56 -14.89
N PRO A 241 -18.84 -10.19 -13.65
CA PRO A 241 -18.03 -9.27 -12.86
C PRO A 241 -16.66 -9.88 -12.57
N VAL A 242 -15.64 -9.04 -12.37
CA VAL A 242 -14.30 -9.53 -11.98
C VAL A 242 -14.40 -10.14 -10.59
N SER A 243 -13.95 -11.40 -10.44
CA SER A 243 -13.72 -12.02 -9.15
C SER A 243 -12.51 -11.35 -8.49
N LEU A 244 -12.71 -10.80 -7.30
CA LEU A 244 -11.65 -10.11 -6.57
C LEU A 244 -10.78 -11.11 -5.80
N SER A 245 -9.57 -10.68 -5.45
CA SER A 245 -8.62 -11.43 -4.61
C SER A 245 -8.10 -10.52 -3.49
N GLY A 246 -7.30 -11.08 -2.58
CA GLY A 246 -6.72 -10.31 -1.46
C GLY A 246 -7.66 -10.13 -0.26
N TYR A 247 -8.69 -10.96 -0.13
CA TYR A 247 -9.57 -10.97 1.04
C TYR A 247 -9.44 -12.28 1.82
N GLY A 248 -9.60 -12.20 3.14
CA GLY A 248 -9.75 -13.35 4.03
C GLY A 248 -11.23 -13.66 4.29
N VAL A 249 -11.57 -14.93 4.47
CA VAL A 249 -12.90 -15.38 4.88
C VAL A 249 -12.78 -15.98 6.25
N GLU A 250 -13.54 -15.45 7.19
CA GLU A 250 -13.55 -15.91 8.58
C GLU A 250 -14.87 -16.63 8.87
N LEU A 251 -14.78 -17.86 9.37
CA LEU A 251 -15.90 -18.59 9.93
C LEU A 251 -15.87 -18.45 11.46
N ALA A 252 -16.33 -17.31 11.94
CA ALA A 252 -16.35 -17.00 13.36
C ALA A 252 -17.34 -17.91 14.11
N ILE A 253 -16.85 -18.63 15.10
CA ILE A 253 -17.67 -19.49 15.96
C ILE A 253 -18.40 -18.60 16.97
N LYS A 254 -19.72 -18.43 16.80
CA LYS A 254 -20.52 -17.61 17.73
C LYS A 254 -20.73 -18.28 19.07
N ASN A 255 -21.09 -19.57 19.06
CA ASN A 255 -21.35 -20.35 20.27
C ASN A 255 -20.65 -21.70 20.17
N THR A 256 -19.80 -22.03 21.15
CA THR A 256 -19.19 -23.35 21.32
C THR A 256 -19.96 -24.28 22.26
N GLU A 257 -21.01 -23.78 22.92
CA GLU A 257 -21.69 -24.46 24.04
C GLU A 257 -22.99 -25.19 23.66
N TYR A 258 -23.51 -24.98 22.45
CA TYR A 258 -24.82 -25.50 22.05
C TYR A 258 -24.72 -26.72 21.12
N LYS A 259 -24.42 -27.87 21.71
CA LYS A 259 -24.88 -29.18 21.20
C LYS A 259 -25.17 -30.11 22.37
N ALA A 260 -26.18 -29.79 23.17
CA ALA A 260 -26.93 -30.83 23.85
C ALA A 260 -27.90 -31.42 22.81
N VAL A 261 -27.43 -32.39 22.03
CA VAL A 261 -28.32 -33.26 21.28
C VAL A 261 -29.00 -34.15 22.32
N ASP A 262 -30.32 -34.09 22.40
CA ASP A 262 -31.15 -34.98 23.21
C ASP A 262 -30.76 -36.45 22.92
N THR A 263 -30.02 -37.08 23.83
CA THR A 263 -29.63 -38.50 23.76
C THR A 263 -30.80 -39.41 24.16
N SER A 264 -31.98 -39.20 23.57
CA SER A 264 -33.17 -40.03 23.78
C SER A 264 -33.62 -40.79 22.52
N LYS A 265 -32.82 -40.75 21.45
CA LYS A 265 -32.97 -41.67 20.31
C LYS A 265 -31.77 -42.60 20.24
N VAL A 266 -32.01 -43.85 20.62
CA VAL A 266 -31.15 -45.00 20.39
C VAL A 266 -31.15 -45.24 18.87
N GLU A 267 -30.22 -44.61 18.15
CA GLU A 267 -29.91 -44.96 16.76
C GLU A 267 -28.65 -45.82 16.74
N ASP A 268 -28.70 -46.89 15.94
CA ASP A 268 -27.75 -47.98 15.88
C ASP A 268 -26.29 -47.52 15.75
N LEU A 269 -25.42 -48.03 16.64
CA LEU A 269 -23.97 -47.84 16.59
C LEU A 269 -23.42 -48.17 15.18
N PRO A 270 -22.71 -47.26 14.51
CA PRO A 270 -22.10 -47.54 13.21
C PRO A 270 -21.10 -48.69 13.32
N GLU A 271 -21.22 -49.70 12.44
CA GLU A 271 -20.42 -50.93 12.50
C GLU A 271 -18.91 -50.71 12.32
N ASN A 272 -18.52 -49.59 11.69
CA ASN A 272 -17.13 -49.20 11.45
C ASN A 272 -16.96 -47.69 11.66
N LEU A 273 -16.25 -47.29 12.70
CA LEU A 273 -15.78 -45.92 12.92
C LEU A 273 -14.28 -45.88 12.61
N HIS A 274 -13.87 -45.04 11.64
CA HIS A 274 -12.47 -44.88 11.22
C HIS A 274 -11.69 -46.20 10.95
N GLY A 275 -12.37 -47.23 10.43
CA GLY A 275 -11.75 -48.53 10.10
C GLY A 275 -11.62 -49.51 11.28
N LEU A 276 -12.15 -49.17 12.45
CA LEU A 276 -12.25 -50.06 13.61
C LEU A 276 -13.66 -50.65 13.71
N ASN A 277 -13.76 -51.98 13.78
CA ASN A 277 -15.03 -52.67 14.01
C ASN A 277 -15.27 -52.88 15.51
N PHE A 278 -16.09 -51.99 16.08
CA PHE A 278 -16.36 -51.98 17.52
C PHE A 278 -17.21 -53.16 18.01
N LYS A 279 -17.95 -53.85 17.13
CA LYS A 279 -18.65 -55.09 17.49
C LYS A 279 -17.67 -56.22 17.81
N ILE A 280 -16.62 -56.38 17.00
CA ILE A 280 -15.57 -57.39 17.23
C ILE A 280 -14.73 -57.05 18.46
N LEU A 281 -14.43 -55.76 18.67
CA LEU A 281 -13.66 -55.30 19.83
C LEU A 281 -14.42 -55.50 21.16
N LYS A 282 -15.73 -55.22 21.20
CA LYS A 282 -16.59 -55.50 22.37
C LYS A 282 -16.68 -56.99 22.71
N GLN A 283 -16.63 -57.86 21.69
CA GLN A 283 -16.65 -59.31 21.88
C GLN A 283 -15.30 -59.86 22.40
N LYS A 284 -14.16 -59.31 21.94
CA LYS A 284 -12.83 -59.79 22.34
C LYS A 284 -12.36 -59.26 23.69
N HIS A 285 -12.80 -58.07 24.10
CA HIS A 285 -12.38 -57.42 25.35
C HIS A 285 -13.57 -57.08 26.26
N PRO A 286 -14.28 -58.10 26.82
CA PRO A 286 -15.47 -57.87 27.64
C PRO A 286 -15.17 -57.11 28.95
N ASN A 287 -13.93 -57.13 29.43
CA ASN A 287 -13.52 -56.44 30.66
C ASN A 287 -13.21 -54.94 30.47
N GLN A 288 -13.13 -54.45 29.21
CA GLN A 288 -12.69 -53.08 28.88
C GLN A 288 -13.78 -52.27 28.16
N GLN A 289 -15.05 -52.64 28.33
CA GLN A 289 -16.17 -51.98 27.64
C GLN A 289 -16.23 -50.47 27.91
N LYS A 290 -15.96 -50.02 29.14
CA LYS A 290 -15.93 -48.59 29.50
C LYS A 290 -14.86 -47.80 28.74
N GLU A 291 -13.68 -48.40 28.54
CA GLU A 291 -12.58 -47.78 27.79
C GLU A 291 -12.91 -47.73 26.29
N LEU A 292 -13.57 -48.78 25.79
CA LEU A 292 -13.97 -48.86 24.40
C LEU A 292 -15.12 -47.90 24.07
N ASP A 293 -16.09 -47.73 24.97
CA ASP A 293 -17.14 -46.70 24.84
C ASP A 293 -16.53 -45.29 24.90
N SER A 294 -15.53 -45.06 25.77
CA SER A 294 -14.79 -43.79 25.79
C SER A 294 -13.99 -43.55 24.50
N LEU A 295 -13.53 -44.61 23.82
CA LEU A 295 -12.83 -44.52 22.55
C LEU A 295 -13.78 -44.17 21.41
N ILE A 296 -14.98 -44.78 21.38
CA ILE A 296 -16.06 -44.45 20.44
C ILE A 296 -16.42 -42.97 20.58
N ASP A 297 -16.71 -42.52 21.80
CA ASP A 297 -17.01 -41.12 22.11
C ASP A 297 -15.90 -40.15 21.67
N ASN A 298 -14.64 -40.56 21.76
CA ASN A 298 -13.52 -39.73 21.35
C ASN A 298 -13.36 -39.70 19.82
N LEU A 299 -13.59 -40.82 19.14
CA LEU A 299 -13.51 -40.95 17.68
C LEU A 299 -14.66 -40.23 16.98
N GLU A 300 -15.87 -40.28 17.53
CA GLU A 300 -17.02 -39.52 17.02
C GLU A 300 -16.82 -38.00 17.14
N LYS A 301 -16.03 -37.56 18.13
CA LYS A 301 -15.69 -36.14 18.36
C LYS A 301 -14.43 -35.69 17.60
N VAL A 302 -13.80 -36.56 16.80
CA VAL A 302 -12.66 -36.17 15.96
C VAL A 302 -13.15 -35.24 14.85
N GLY A 303 -12.69 -33.99 14.86
CA GLY A 303 -13.13 -32.95 13.92
C GLY A 303 -14.30 -32.09 14.44
N GLU A 304 -14.85 -32.39 15.62
CA GLU A 304 -15.83 -31.52 16.27
C GLU A 304 -15.14 -30.47 17.14
N ILE A 305 -15.58 -29.22 17.01
CA ILE A 305 -15.08 -28.09 17.81
C ILE A 305 -15.62 -28.24 19.24
N VAL A 306 -14.72 -28.47 20.20
CA VAL A 306 -15.05 -28.73 21.60
C VAL A 306 -14.55 -27.55 22.47
N PRO A 307 -15.35 -27.06 23.43
CA PRO A 307 -14.92 -25.99 24.33
C PRO A 307 -13.74 -26.45 25.22
N LEU A 308 -12.70 -25.62 25.30
CA LEU A 308 -11.49 -25.86 26.10
C LEU A 308 -11.59 -25.19 27.47
N LYS A 309 -11.04 -25.82 28.50
CA LYS A 309 -10.93 -25.25 29.85
C LYS A 309 -9.83 -24.19 29.90
N LYS A 310 -9.92 -23.24 30.84
CA LYS A 310 -8.96 -22.12 30.98
C LYS A 310 -7.48 -22.57 31.06
N TRP A 311 -7.19 -23.64 31.79
CA TRP A 311 -5.83 -24.18 31.92
C TRP A 311 -5.32 -24.87 30.65
N GLN A 312 -6.21 -25.30 29.75
CA GLN A 312 -5.83 -25.87 28.46
C GLN A 312 -5.42 -24.78 27.45
N LEU A 313 -5.85 -23.54 27.68
CA LEU A 313 -5.57 -22.39 26.80
C LEU A 313 -4.21 -21.73 27.08
N THR A 314 -3.73 -21.75 28.32
CA THR A 314 -2.49 -21.04 28.71
C THR A 314 -1.27 -21.54 27.94
N ASP A 315 -1.23 -22.85 27.69
CA ASP A 315 -0.07 -23.52 27.11
C ASP A 315 -0.25 -23.84 25.63
N LEU A 316 -1.43 -23.55 25.08
CA LEU A 316 -1.84 -24.01 23.76
C LEU A 316 -0.90 -23.53 22.66
N GLY A 317 -0.50 -22.26 22.69
CA GLY A 317 0.42 -21.69 21.72
C GLY A 317 1.78 -22.41 21.68
N TYR A 318 2.35 -22.73 22.84
CA TYR A 318 3.61 -23.46 22.93
C TYR A 318 3.49 -24.90 22.38
N LYS A 319 2.39 -25.59 22.71
CA LYS A 319 2.11 -26.94 22.19
C LYS A 319 1.89 -26.94 20.69
N THR A 320 1.30 -25.88 20.14
CA THR A 320 1.14 -25.69 18.70
C THR A 320 2.49 -25.51 18.02
N CYS A 321 3.40 -24.69 18.58
CA CYS A 321 4.75 -24.53 18.04
C CYS A 321 5.51 -25.86 18.01
N GLU A 322 5.41 -26.67 19.07
CA GLU A 322 6.02 -28.00 19.12
C GLU A 322 5.46 -28.91 18.01
N LYS A 323 4.14 -28.89 17.79
CA LYS A 323 3.52 -29.67 16.71
C LYS A 323 4.02 -29.21 15.32
N ILE A 324 4.17 -27.91 15.12
CA ILE A 324 4.71 -27.37 13.87
C ILE A 324 6.16 -27.86 13.63
N LEU A 325 6.98 -27.86 14.68
CA LEU A 325 8.38 -28.30 14.61
C LEU A 325 8.51 -29.80 14.32
N GLU A 326 7.65 -30.65 14.91
CA GLU A 326 7.60 -32.10 14.61
C GLU A 326 7.33 -32.38 13.13
N ASN A 327 6.50 -31.57 12.48
CA ASN A 327 6.09 -31.74 11.09
C ASN A 327 7.11 -31.16 10.09
N GLY A 328 8.31 -30.74 10.54
CA GLY A 328 9.39 -30.30 9.65
C GLY A 328 9.33 -28.84 9.20
N SER A 329 8.50 -27.99 9.83
CA SER A 329 8.37 -26.55 9.51
C SER A 329 7.99 -26.25 8.06
N ASP A 330 7.19 -27.11 7.44
CA ASP A 330 6.63 -26.84 6.11
C ASP A 330 5.51 -25.77 6.20
N LEU A 331 5.58 -24.76 5.34
CA LEU A 331 4.62 -23.66 5.30
C LEU A 331 3.20 -24.14 4.97
N GLU A 332 3.07 -25.12 4.07
CA GLU A 332 1.76 -25.68 3.72
C GLU A 332 1.12 -26.42 4.91
N GLY A 333 1.95 -27.12 5.69
CA GLY A 333 1.53 -27.79 6.93
C GLY A 333 1.10 -26.80 8.01
N ILE A 334 1.82 -25.68 8.14
CA ILE A 334 1.45 -24.59 9.06
C ILE A 334 0.14 -23.95 8.63
N GLU A 335 -0.02 -23.66 7.34
CA GLU A 335 -1.24 -23.06 6.79
C GLU A 335 -2.46 -23.95 7.08
N LYS A 336 -2.40 -25.24 6.76
CA LYS A 336 -3.48 -26.20 7.02
C LYS A 336 -3.84 -26.27 8.51
N LEU A 337 -2.83 -26.31 9.38
CA LEU A 337 -3.03 -26.36 10.83
C LEU A 337 -3.70 -25.09 11.37
N LEU A 338 -3.31 -23.92 10.85
CA LEU A 338 -3.81 -22.62 11.31
C LEU A 338 -5.19 -22.28 10.73
N GLN A 339 -5.49 -22.69 9.50
CA GLN A 339 -6.80 -22.47 8.86
C GLN A 339 -7.93 -23.13 9.65
N ASP A 340 -7.72 -24.38 10.08
CA ASP A 340 -8.71 -25.16 10.84
C ASP A 340 -8.35 -25.30 12.32
N PHE A 341 -7.61 -24.32 12.88
CA PHE A 341 -7.05 -24.39 14.23
C PHE A 341 -8.05 -24.78 15.33
N PRO A 342 -9.30 -24.27 15.37
CA PRO A 342 -10.28 -24.65 16.39
C PRO A 342 -10.59 -26.17 16.43
N SER A 343 -10.50 -26.85 15.29
CA SER A 343 -10.71 -28.31 15.21
C SER A 343 -9.53 -29.09 15.80
N HIS A 344 -8.31 -28.57 15.65
CA HIS A 344 -7.07 -29.20 16.12
C HIS A 344 -6.75 -28.86 17.58
N ALA A 345 -7.28 -27.76 18.11
CA ALA A 345 -6.95 -27.22 19.42
C ALA A 345 -7.12 -28.24 20.55
N ARG A 346 -8.16 -29.09 20.51
CA ARG A 346 -8.38 -30.16 21.50
C ARG A 346 -7.23 -31.16 21.51
N THR A 347 -6.89 -31.73 20.36
CA THR A 347 -5.80 -32.70 20.22
C THR A 347 -4.47 -32.13 20.67
N ILE A 348 -4.20 -30.86 20.33
CA ILE A 348 -2.97 -30.17 20.73
C ILE A 348 -2.95 -29.92 22.24
N SER A 349 -4.07 -29.56 22.85
CA SER A 349 -4.15 -29.26 24.29
C SER A 349 -3.78 -30.44 25.18
N HIS A 350 -4.00 -31.68 24.73
CA HIS A 350 -3.69 -32.90 25.46
C HIS A 350 -2.22 -33.33 25.39
N ARG A 351 -1.42 -32.68 24.55
CA ARG A 351 0.02 -32.97 24.45
C ARG A 351 0.77 -32.48 25.68
N THR A 352 1.83 -33.19 26.03
CA THR A 352 2.80 -32.78 27.04
C THR A 352 3.78 -31.79 26.44
N LEU A 353 4.09 -30.73 27.18
CA LEU A 353 5.08 -29.73 26.76
C LEU A 353 6.50 -30.24 26.96
N ASN A 354 7.37 -30.02 25.99
CA ASN A 354 8.80 -30.15 26.17
C ASN A 354 9.41 -28.92 26.86
N GLU A 355 9.93 -29.09 28.07
CA GLU A 355 10.53 -28.01 28.87
C GLU A 355 11.76 -27.36 28.21
N THR A 356 12.51 -28.12 27.40
CA THR A 356 13.71 -27.60 26.73
C THR A 356 13.35 -26.54 25.68
N LEU A 357 12.30 -26.81 24.89
CA LEU A 357 11.74 -25.89 23.91
C LEU A 357 11.16 -24.64 24.58
N LEU A 358 10.46 -24.82 25.71
CA LEU A 358 9.87 -23.71 26.44
C LEU A 358 10.94 -22.75 26.98
N LYS A 359 12.07 -23.27 27.47
CA LYS A 359 13.21 -22.45 27.90
C LYS A 359 13.84 -21.68 26.74
N SER A 360 13.98 -22.29 25.56
CA SER A 360 14.55 -21.60 24.39
C SER A 360 13.63 -20.49 23.89
N ILE A 361 12.31 -20.73 23.81
CA ILE A 361 11.33 -19.73 23.40
C ILE A 361 11.32 -18.54 24.36
N LYS A 362 11.33 -18.78 25.69
CA LYS A 362 11.38 -17.71 26.69
C LYS A 362 12.64 -16.85 26.57
N LYS A 363 13.80 -17.47 26.36
CA LYS A 363 15.06 -16.74 26.15
C LYS A 363 15.02 -15.86 24.90
N SER A 364 14.48 -16.37 23.79
CA SER A 364 14.29 -15.58 22.57
C SER A 364 13.30 -14.42 22.78
N GLN A 365 12.26 -14.66 23.58
CA GLN A 365 11.25 -13.65 23.91
C GLN A 365 11.82 -12.52 24.77
N GLU A 366 12.69 -12.81 25.75
CA GLU A 366 13.40 -11.79 26.54
C GLU A 366 14.28 -10.89 25.65
N LEU A 367 14.97 -11.47 24.66
CA LEU A 367 15.78 -10.72 23.70
C LEU A 367 14.89 -9.80 22.84
N LEU A 368 13.76 -10.31 22.34
CA LEU A 368 12.83 -9.52 21.53
C LEU A 368 12.13 -8.41 22.32
N GLN A 369 11.79 -8.66 23.59
CA GLN A 369 11.24 -7.65 24.49
C GLN A 369 12.20 -6.47 24.69
N SER A 370 13.50 -6.75 24.82
CA SER A 370 14.53 -5.71 24.92
C SER A 370 14.60 -4.82 23.66
N SER A 371 14.14 -5.34 22.52
CA SER A 371 14.04 -4.64 21.23
C SER A 371 12.67 -4.01 20.99
N GLY A 372 11.78 -3.98 21.99
CA GLY A 372 10.46 -3.37 21.91
C GLY A 372 9.34 -4.28 21.38
N ILE A 373 9.61 -5.57 21.11
CA ILE A 373 8.61 -6.54 20.64
C ILE A 373 8.07 -7.32 21.85
N GLY A 374 6.87 -6.94 22.30
CA GLY A 374 6.16 -7.59 23.41
C GLY A 374 5.55 -8.95 23.06
N ASN A 375 5.04 -9.63 24.08
CA ASN A 375 4.43 -10.96 23.95
C ASN A 375 3.12 -10.89 23.16
N GLY A 376 2.94 -11.82 22.22
CA GLY A 376 1.71 -11.93 21.42
C GLY A 376 1.60 -10.92 20.29
N LEU A 377 2.63 -10.09 20.06
CA LEU A 377 2.67 -9.20 18.91
C LEU A 377 3.19 -9.94 17.67
N ASN A 378 2.48 -9.75 16.56
CA ASN A 378 2.92 -10.21 15.25
C ASN A 378 3.67 -9.08 14.55
N VAL A 379 4.93 -9.33 14.19
CA VAL A 379 5.76 -8.36 13.47
C VAL A 379 6.21 -8.97 12.16
N LEU A 380 5.89 -8.31 11.05
CA LEU A 380 6.40 -8.65 9.73
C LEU A 380 7.45 -7.64 9.31
N THR A 381 8.63 -8.13 8.97
CA THR A 381 9.74 -7.30 8.46
C THR A 381 10.16 -7.77 7.07
N ILE A 382 10.41 -6.84 6.16
CA ILE A 382 11.09 -7.10 4.89
C ILE A 382 12.39 -6.30 4.88
N ASN A 383 13.52 -6.99 4.67
CA ASN A 383 14.86 -6.39 4.66
C ASN A 383 15.19 -5.50 5.88
N GLY A 384 14.64 -5.81 7.06
CA GLY A 384 14.82 -5.03 8.29
C GLY A 384 13.81 -3.90 8.50
N ARG A 385 13.01 -3.56 7.48
CA ARG A 385 11.90 -2.61 7.62
C ARG A 385 10.68 -3.29 8.23
N ILE A 386 10.19 -2.76 9.33
CA ILE A 386 8.92 -3.20 9.94
C ILE A 386 7.77 -2.71 9.06
N ILE A 387 7.00 -3.64 8.50
CA ILE A 387 5.80 -3.35 7.69
C ILE A 387 4.60 -3.13 8.60
N THR A 388 4.50 -3.95 9.65
CA THR A 388 3.39 -3.93 10.59
C THR A 388 3.95 -4.19 11.99
N ALA A 389 3.73 -3.24 12.90
CA ALA A 389 4.25 -3.28 14.27
C ALA A 389 3.17 -3.66 15.32
N ARG A 390 1.90 -3.80 14.91
CA ARG A 390 0.72 -4.05 15.75
C ARG A 390 -0.30 -4.82 14.90
N ASP A 391 -1.31 -5.48 15.49
CA ASP A 391 -2.30 -6.38 14.84
C ASP A 391 -3.19 -5.77 13.72
N GLU A 392 -2.67 -4.83 12.94
CA GLU A 392 -3.23 -4.37 11.68
C GLU A 392 -3.13 -5.49 10.66
N ARG A 393 -4.26 -5.78 10.01
CA ARG A 393 -4.33 -6.81 8.97
C ARG A 393 -3.41 -6.39 7.82
N ILE A 394 -2.41 -7.21 7.52
CA ILE A 394 -1.55 -7.00 6.36
C ILE A 394 -2.40 -7.15 5.10
N ASP A 395 -2.51 -6.07 4.35
CA ASP A 395 -3.20 -6.07 3.07
C ASP A 395 -2.26 -6.51 1.94
N LEU A 396 -2.78 -7.33 1.03
CA LEU A 396 -2.05 -7.89 -0.10
C LEU A 396 -1.53 -6.77 -1.02
N PHE A 397 -2.33 -5.73 -1.24
CA PHE A 397 -1.97 -4.63 -2.12
C PHE A 397 -0.88 -3.76 -1.50
N SER A 398 -1.01 -3.46 -0.20
CA SER A 398 0.01 -2.75 0.57
C SER A 398 1.35 -3.49 0.57
N LEU A 399 1.34 -4.82 0.75
CA LEU A 399 2.54 -5.65 0.68
C LEU A 399 3.18 -5.61 -0.72
N ALA A 400 2.36 -5.69 -1.77
CA ALA A 400 2.84 -5.62 -3.15
C ALA A 400 3.52 -4.27 -3.46
N GLU A 401 2.97 -3.16 -2.94
CA GLU A 401 3.56 -1.83 -3.09
C GLU A 401 4.91 -1.72 -2.35
N VAL A 402 4.98 -2.22 -1.11
CA VAL A 402 6.24 -2.28 -0.35
C VAL A 402 7.29 -3.09 -1.09
N MET A 403 6.92 -4.26 -1.63
CA MET A 403 7.85 -5.10 -2.41
C MET A 403 8.35 -4.41 -3.68
N LYS A 404 7.48 -3.68 -4.40
CA LYS A 404 7.86 -2.92 -5.59
C LYS A 404 8.82 -1.78 -5.24
N HIS A 405 8.52 -1.02 -4.18
CA HIS A 405 9.38 0.05 -3.72
C HIS A 405 10.75 -0.48 -3.29
N GLU A 406 10.77 -1.55 -2.50
CA GLU A 406 12.00 -2.17 -2.02
C GLU A 406 12.86 -2.69 -3.16
N LYS A 407 12.26 -3.36 -4.15
CA LYS A 407 12.94 -3.79 -5.37
C LYS A 407 13.61 -2.61 -6.08
N LYS A 408 12.89 -1.50 -6.29
CA LYS A 408 13.42 -0.32 -6.96
C LYS A 408 14.62 0.26 -6.23
N VAL A 409 14.54 0.38 -4.89
CA VAL A 409 15.66 0.85 -4.07
C VAL A 409 16.88 -0.07 -4.23
N VAL A 410 16.67 -1.38 -4.20
CA VAL A 410 17.75 -2.36 -4.39
C VAL A 410 18.35 -2.26 -5.79
N GLU A 411 17.54 -2.09 -6.83
CA GLU A 411 18.01 -1.91 -8.20
C GLU A 411 18.80 -0.61 -8.38
N ASP A 412 18.29 0.50 -7.86
CA ASP A 412 18.98 1.79 -7.88
C ASP A 412 20.35 1.70 -7.17
N LEU A 413 20.43 0.97 -6.04
CA LEU A 413 21.70 0.70 -5.36
C LEU A 413 22.63 -0.17 -6.21
N VAL A 414 22.13 -1.24 -6.83
CA VAL A 414 22.93 -2.09 -7.72
C VAL A 414 23.48 -1.29 -8.90
N ASP A 415 22.68 -0.38 -9.47
CA ASP A 415 23.05 0.48 -10.60
C ASP A 415 24.10 1.55 -10.23
N ILE A 416 24.03 2.11 -9.01
CA ILE A 416 25.05 3.05 -8.48
C ILE A 416 26.43 2.41 -8.36
N GLY A 417 26.53 1.07 -8.38
CA GLY A 417 27.80 0.37 -8.46
C GLY A 417 28.10 -0.55 -7.29
N PHE A 418 27.09 -0.97 -6.51
CA PHE A 418 27.23 -2.03 -5.49
C PHE A 418 27.38 -3.45 -6.11
N LYS A 419 28.11 -3.56 -7.21
CA LYS A 419 28.81 -4.77 -7.64
C LYS A 419 30.28 -4.68 -7.23
N LEU A 420 30.55 -4.24 -6.00
CA LEU A 420 31.89 -4.26 -5.46
C LEU A 420 32.20 -5.72 -5.09
N LYS A 421 33.09 -6.30 -5.87
CA LYS A 421 33.84 -7.46 -5.44
C LYS A 421 34.85 -6.95 -4.40
N ASP A 422 35.04 -7.66 -3.30
CA ASP A 422 36.16 -7.42 -2.38
C ASP A 422 37.49 -7.43 -3.16
N GLU A 423 38.58 -6.97 -2.55
CA GLU A 423 39.95 -7.06 -3.11
C GLU A 423 40.32 -8.50 -3.54
N GLU A 424 39.60 -9.51 -3.00
CA GLU A 424 39.74 -10.94 -3.26
C GLU A 424 38.74 -11.50 -4.30
N GLY A 425 37.88 -10.66 -4.91
CA GLY A 425 36.94 -11.06 -5.96
C GLY A 425 35.57 -11.59 -5.48
N ASN A 426 35.33 -11.63 -4.17
CA ASN A 426 34.07 -12.10 -3.57
C ASN A 426 32.99 -11.03 -3.61
N GLN A 427 31.74 -11.39 -3.93
CA GLN A 427 30.63 -10.43 -3.89
C GLN A 427 30.33 -10.06 -2.44
N VAL A 428 30.39 -8.77 -2.12
CA VAL A 428 30.02 -8.26 -0.80
C VAL A 428 28.50 -8.35 -0.64
N ASP A 429 28.05 -9.06 0.39
CA ASP A 429 26.63 -9.18 0.72
C ASP A 429 26.14 -7.92 1.44
N HIS A 430 25.65 -6.95 0.65
CA HIS A 430 25.11 -5.69 1.13
C HIS A 430 23.70 -5.80 1.75
N SER A 431 23.12 -7.01 1.85
CA SER A 431 21.81 -7.21 2.53
C SER A 431 21.80 -6.69 3.97
N LYS A 432 22.95 -6.74 4.65
CA LYS A 432 23.14 -6.14 5.99
C LYS A 432 23.03 -4.62 5.99
N LEU A 433 23.41 -3.95 4.91
CA LEU A 433 23.28 -2.50 4.80
C LEU A 433 21.81 -2.10 4.66
N LEU A 434 21.01 -2.89 3.94
CA LEU A 434 19.56 -2.70 3.86
C LEU A 434 18.90 -2.82 5.24
N THR A 435 19.36 -3.74 6.10
CA THR A 435 18.85 -3.87 7.48
C THR A 435 19.25 -2.73 8.42
N LEU A 436 20.26 -1.93 8.06
CA LEU A 436 20.75 -0.81 8.88
C LEU A 436 20.12 0.54 8.48
N LEU A 437 19.48 0.61 7.32
CA LEU A 437 18.82 1.83 6.85
C LEU A 437 17.40 1.91 7.41
N ASP A 438 17.29 2.52 8.58
CA ASP A 438 15.99 2.87 9.16
C ASP A 438 15.38 4.06 8.40
N PHE A 439 14.51 3.77 7.43
CA PHE A 439 13.73 4.76 6.70
C PHE A 439 12.43 5.15 7.40
N THR A 440 12.23 4.77 8.67
CA THR A 440 11.05 5.24 9.41
C THR A 440 11.09 6.78 9.50
N PRO A 441 9.94 7.46 9.31
CA PRO A 441 9.90 8.90 9.42
C PRO A 441 10.39 9.28 10.81
N VAL A 442 11.44 10.09 10.86
CA VAL A 442 12.02 10.58 12.11
C VAL A 442 10.90 11.13 12.99
N ASP A 443 10.62 10.44 14.10
CA ASP A 443 9.61 10.90 15.05
C ASP A 443 10.11 12.19 15.72
N LEU A 444 9.62 13.32 15.20
CA LEU A 444 9.98 14.65 15.69
C LEU A 444 9.59 14.85 17.16
N SER A 445 8.71 14.01 17.72
CA SER A 445 8.35 14.05 19.14
C SER A 445 9.53 13.71 20.07
N THR A 446 10.52 12.95 19.57
CA THR A 446 11.72 12.58 20.31
C THR A 446 12.84 13.61 20.21
N LYS A 447 12.71 14.59 19.32
CA LYS A 447 13.74 15.61 19.06
C LYS A 447 13.31 16.95 19.63
N ALA A 448 14.17 17.54 20.45
CA ALA A 448 13.98 18.91 20.94
C ALA A 448 14.64 19.91 19.98
N PHE A 449 13.92 20.98 19.64
CA PHE A 449 14.43 22.09 18.84
C PHE A 449 14.86 23.24 19.76
N ASP A 450 16.08 23.76 19.58
CA ASP A 450 16.51 24.96 20.30
C ASP A 450 15.89 26.20 19.67
N TYR A 451 15.01 26.87 20.42
CA TYR A 451 14.36 28.12 20.01
C TYR A 451 15.07 29.36 20.55
N ARG A 452 16.08 29.19 21.43
CA ARG A 452 16.79 30.33 22.06
C ARG A 452 17.70 31.03 21.07
N THR A 453 18.24 30.26 20.13
CA THR A 453 19.07 30.69 18.99
C THR A 453 18.24 31.16 17.79
N ALA A 454 17.04 31.71 18.01
CA ALA A 454 16.46 32.68 17.08
C ALA A 454 17.24 34.00 17.13
N GLU A 455 18.56 33.92 17.04
CA GLU A 455 19.45 34.99 16.64
C GLU A 455 19.53 34.90 15.11
N PRO A 456 19.49 36.03 14.37
CA PRO A 456 19.76 35.98 12.96
C PRO A 456 21.16 35.40 12.75
N ILE A 457 21.26 34.22 12.13
CA ILE A 457 22.53 33.73 11.57
C ILE A 457 22.82 34.63 10.38
N VAL A 458 23.32 35.83 10.65
CA VAL A 458 23.72 36.78 9.63
C VAL A 458 25.17 37.14 9.90
N SER A 459 26.06 36.43 9.23
CA SER A 459 27.49 36.76 9.14
C SER A 459 27.75 38.01 8.29
N SER A 460 26.74 38.55 7.61
CA SER A 460 26.86 39.77 6.80
C SER A 460 25.51 40.47 6.68
N ILE A 461 25.31 41.59 7.38
CA ILE A 461 24.57 42.81 6.98
C ILE A 461 24.30 43.68 8.22
N SER A 462 24.66 44.95 8.11
CA SER A 462 24.71 46.00 9.13
C SER A 462 23.38 46.40 9.79
N ASP A 463 22.25 45.86 9.33
CA ASP A 463 20.94 46.44 9.62
C ASP A 463 20.09 45.60 10.59
N CYS A 464 20.42 44.32 10.78
CA CYS A 464 19.85 43.45 11.81
C CYS A 464 20.77 43.42 13.05
N LYS A 465 20.96 44.58 13.71
CA LYS A 465 21.73 44.67 14.96
C LYS A 465 21.14 43.76 16.04
N ARG A 466 21.99 43.32 16.98
CA ARG A 466 21.75 42.51 18.20
C ARG A 466 20.57 42.94 19.11
N GLU A 467 19.83 43.98 18.78
CA GLU A 467 18.75 44.55 19.59
C GLU A 467 17.33 44.12 19.15
N ILE A 468 17.18 43.49 17.98
CA ILE A 468 15.86 43.06 17.50
C ILE A 468 15.47 41.73 18.16
N LYS A 469 14.55 41.80 19.13
CA LYS A 469 13.95 40.61 19.75
C LYS A 469 12.92 40.02 18.78
N ILE A 470 13.27 38.89 18.15
CA ILE A 470 12.38 38.17 17.20
C ILE A 470 11.17 37.58 17.95
N ILE A 471 11.40 37.01 19.13
CA ILE A 471 10.35 36.45 19.98
C ILE A 471 9.87 37.53 20.96
N GLN A 472 8.61 37.93 20.84
CA GLN A 472 7.98 38.84 21.79
C GLN A 472 7.27 38.04 22.88
N PHE A 473 7.79 38.10 24.11
CA PHE A 473 7.16 37.45 25.26
C PHE A 473 6.02 38.29 25.84
N LEU A 474 4.84 37.71 25.99
CA LEU A 474 3.64 38.37 26.52
C LEU A 474 3.60 38.38 28.05
N ASN A 475 4.28 37.43 28.69
CA ASN A 475 4.39 37.36 30.15
C ASN A 475 5.81 37.00 30.60
N ASN A 476 6.10 37.31 31.87
CA ASN A 476 7.31 36.89 32.56
C ASN A 476 6.92 36.24 33.89
N VAL A 477 7.05 34.91 33.94
CA VAL A 477 6.69 34.06 35.08
C VAL A 477 7.57 34.32 36.31
N GLU A 478 8.79 34.86 36.13
CA GLU A 478 9.76 35.09 37.23
C GLU A 478 9.61 36.47 37.88
N SER A 479 9.07 37.45 37.15
CA SER A 479 8.92 38.83 37.64
C SER A 479 7.83 38.97 38.72
N LYS A 480 6.88 38.05 38.74
CA LYS A 480 5.75 38.06 39.68
C LYS A 480 6.11 37.16 40.87
N GLY A 481 6.04 37.71 42.08
CA GLY A 481 6.27 36.97 43.33
C GLY A 481 5.17 35.93 43.60
N GLY A 482 5.09 34.91 42.76
CA GLY A 482 4.16 33.81 42.96
C GLY A 482 4.59 32.91 44.13
N PRO A 483 3.69 32.01 44.55
CA PRO A 483 3.74 31.37 45.86
C PRO A 483 4.95 30.44 46.04
N TYR A 484 5.48 29.87 44.95
CA TYR A 484 6.58 28.90 45.01
C TYR A 484 7.66 29.22 43.99
N ARG A 485 8.93 29.29 44.46
CA ARG A 485 10.13 29.44 43.62
C ARG A 485 11.01 28.19 43.58
N SER A 486 10.71 27.21 44.43
CA SER A 486 11.49 25.98 44.59
C SER A 486 11.14 24.97 43.49
N ILE A 487 12.16 24.42 42.83
CA ILE A 487 12.03 23.39 41.79
C ILE A 487 11.63 22.04 42.40
N HIS A 488 11.83 21.83 43.71
CA HIS A 488 11.42 20.63 44.43
C HIS A 488 9.93 20.33 44.29
N LEU A 489 9.11 21.36 44.04
CA LEU A 489 7.69 21.17 43.78
C LEU A 489 7.44 20.29 42.56
N LEU A 490 8.36 20.13 41.60
CA LEU A 490 8.22 19.18 40.47
C LEU A 490 8.27 17.71 40.90
N LEU A 491 9.00 17.42 41.98
CA LEU A 491 9.26 16.06 42.45
C LEU A 491 8.18 15.53 43.41
N GLN A 492 7.30 16.42 43.89
CA GLN A 492 6.22 16.04 44.79
C GLN A 492 5.03 15.43 44.03
N PRO A 493 4.18 14.61 44.65
CA PRO A 493 2.90 14.20 44.04
C PRO A 493 2.01 15.43 43.81
N PHE A 494 1.43 15.56 42.61
CA PHE A 494 0.49 16.64 42.26
C PHE A 494 -0.66 16.03 41.46
N PRO A 495 -1.89 16.60 41.51
CA PRO A 495 -3.00 16.08 40.74
C PRO A 495 -2.65 15.94 39.24
N PRO A 496 -3.05 14.83 38.59
CA PRO A 496 -2.86 14.68 37.16
C PRO A 496 -3.56 15.81 36.40
N ASP A 497 -3.03 16.15 35.23
CA ASP A 497 -3.57 17.18 34.32
C ASP A 497 -3.53 18.64 34.82
N GLN A 498 -2.81 18.93 35.91
CA GLN A 498 -2.63 20.29 36.40
C GLN A 498 -1.19 20.79 36.29
N ILE A 499 -1.02 22.03 35.80
CA ILE A 499 0.28 22.70 35.75
C ILE A 499 0.65 23.19 37.16
N ARG A 500 1.84 22.80 37.61
CA ARG A 500 2.34 23.17 38.94
C ARG A 500 2.63 24.67 39.05
N PRO A 501 2.25 25.34 40.15
CA PRO A 501 2.39 26.78 40.29
C PRO A 501 3.80 27.25 40.66
N ILE A 502 4.77 27.05 39.77
CA ILE A 502 6.18 27.40 39.99
C ILE A 502 6.51 28.72 39.28
N SER A 503 6.99 29.70 40.04
CA SER A 503 7.39 31.02 39.53
C SER A 503 8.81 31.01 38.97
N ARG A 504 9.09 30.06 38.06
CA ARG A 504 10.37 29.87 37.36
C ARG A 504 10.12 29.65 35.88
N ASN A 505 11.05 30.09 35.03
CA ASN A 505 10.94 29.88 33.58
C ASN A 505 11.26 28.42 33.18
N ILE A 506 10.29 27.51 33.31
CA ILE A 506 10.43 26.08 33.00
C ILE A 506 9.76 25.74 31.66
N PHE A 507 8.49 26.11 31.52
CA PHE A 507 7.69 25.82 30.33
C PHE A 507 7.57 27.06 29.44
N ASN A 508 7.95 26.92 28.18
CA ASN A 508 7.89 27.97 27.17
C ASN A 508 7.00 27.52 26.03
N LEU A 509 6.05 28.37 25.64
CA LEU A 509 5.14 28.15 24.54
C LEU A 509 5.31 29.29 23.53
N ILE A 510 5.69 28.95 22.30
CA ILE A 510 5.96 29.92 21.24
C ILE A 510 4.91 29.76 20.15
N PHE A 511 4.18 30.83 19.87
CA PHE A 511 3.18 30.88 18.81
C PHE A 511 3.76 31.59 17.59
N PHE A 512 3.57 30.99 16.41
CA PHE A 512 3.76 31.66 15.14
C PHE A 512 2.41 32.24 14.71
N LEU A 513 2.35 33.55 14.52
CA LEU A 513 1.10 34.25 14.29
C LEU A 513 1.21 35.17 13.08
N ASP A 514 0.25 35.08 12.18
CA ASP A 514 0.07 36.07 11.12
C ASP A 514 -0.64 37.31 11.70
N PRO A 515 0.02 38.47 11.75
CA PRO A 515 -0.56 39.70 12.30
C PRO A 515 -1.77 40.20 11.51
N PHE A 516 -1.93 39.77 10.24
CA PHE A 516 -2.99 40.22 9.33
C PHE A 516 -4.18 39.28 9.21
N ASN A 517 -4.08 38.08 9.78
CA ASN A 517 -5.20 37.14 9.77
C ASN A 517 -6.34 37.66 10.65
N SER A 518 -7.57 37.58 10.14
CA SER A 518 -8.80 37.98 10.84
C SER A 518 -9.28 36.98 11.89
N ASP A 519 -8.80 35.74 11.87
CA ASP A 519 -9.20 34.69 12.81
C ASP A 519 -8.44 34.83 14.15
N ASP A 520 -9.06 35.50 15.13
CA ASP A 520 -8.46 35.85 16.42
C ASP A 520 -8.65 34.79 17.53
N LYS A 521 -9.19 33.60 17.22
CA LYS A 521 -9.49 32.54 18.22
C LYS A 521 -8.27 32.14 19.06
N LEU A 522 -7.09 32.05 18.44
CA LEU A 522 -5.84 31.74 19.15
C LEU A 522 -5.45 32.86 20.11
N MET A 523 -5.67 34.12 19.72
CA MET A 523 -5.40 35.26 20.58
C MET A 523 -6.37 35.32 21.77
N ASP A 524 -7.65 35.00 21.57
CA ASP A 524 -8.62 34.93 22.66
C ASP A 524 -8.24 33.86 23.70
N LEU A 525 -7.76 32.69 23.24
CA LEU A 525 -7.24 31.63 24.13
C LEU A 525 -5.98 32.10 24.88
N VAL A 526 -5.02 32.71 24.19
CA VAL A 526 -3.81 33.25 24.82
C VAL A 526 -4.16 34.31 25.87
N GLU A 527 -5.09 35.20 25.59
CA GLU A 527 -5.58 36.17 26.58
C GLU A 527 -6.26 35.50 27.78
N GLN A 528 -7.06 34.45 27.54
CA GLN A 528 -7.67 33.67 28.62
C GLN A 528 -6.59 33.01 29.50
N TYR A 529 -5.54 32.45 28.91
CA TYR A 529 -4.40 31.86 29.64
C TYR A 529 -3.57 32.90 30.40
N LEU A 530 -3.40 34.10 29.84
CA LEU A 530 -2.73 35.21 30.51
C LEU A 530 -3.58 35.73 31.68
N LYS A 531 -4.90 35.81 31.53
CA LYS A 531 -5.86 36.20 32.60
C LYS A 531 -5.91 35.17 33.72
N SER A 532 -5.91 33.87 33.38
CA SER A 532 -5.91 32.77 34.36
C SER A 532 -4.56 32.57 35.06
N LYS A 533 -3.52 33.34 34.68
CA LYS A 533 -2.19 33.35 35.30
C LYS A 533 -1.52 31.96 35.29
N VAL A 534 -1.56 31.28 34.16
CA VAL A 534 -0.85 30.00 34.01
C VAL A 534 0.67 30.20 34.12
N TYR A 535 1.34 29.25 34.76
CA TYR A 535 2.80 29.23 34.96
C TYR A 535 3.55 28.71 33.73
N ILE A 536 3.17 29.22 32.55
CA ILE A 536 3.82 28.98 31.26
C ILE A 536 4.22 30.33 30.69
N ARG A 537 5.45 30.44 30.19
CA ARG A 537 5.93 31.62 29.49
C ARG A 537 5.51 31.57 28.03
N ILE A 538 4.75 32.57 27.58
CA ILE A 538 4.17 32.63 26.24
C ILE A 538 4.93 33.66 25.40
N GLY A 539 5.45 33.22 24.26
CA GLY A 539 6.09 34.03 23.24
C GLY A 539 5.31 34.03 21.93
N VAL A 540 5.40 35.12 21.17
CA VAL A 540 4.77 35.26 19.85
C VAL A 540 5.85 35.67 18.84
N VAL A 541 5.85 35.00 17.69
CA VAL A 541 6.69 35.29 16.54
C VAL A 541 5.78 35.67 15.37
N PRO A 542 5.93 36.88 14.78
CA PRO A 542 5.16 37.25 13.60
C PRO A 542 5.65 36.46 12.38
N PHE A 543 4.73 35.92 11.59
CA PHE A 543 5.05 35.28 10.32
C PHE A 543 4.15 35.82 9.22
N PHE A 544 4.70 36.07 8.04
CA PHE A 544 3.94 36.52 6.88
C PHE A 544 4.47 35.83 5.62
N ASN A 545 3.56 35.35 4.77
CA ASN A 545 3.91 34.70 3.52
C ASN A 545 3.56 35.61 2.33
N GLU A 546 4.58 36.24 1.73
CA GLU A 546 4.42 37.13 0.59
C GLU A 546 3.81 36.42 -0.64
N ARG A 547 4.16 35.15 -0.88
CA ARG A 547 3.67 34.39 -2.04
C ARG A 547 2.19 34.06 -1.95
N ALA A 548 1.72 33.71 -0.75
CA ALA A 548 0.32 33.40 -0.53
C ALA A 548 -0.59 34.64 -0.64
N HIS A 549 -0.05 35.82 -0.35
CA HIS A 549 -0.81 37.07 -0.36
C HIS A 549 -0.55 37.97 -1.57
N GLY A 550 0.46 37.69 -2.39
CA GLY A 550 0.79 38.45 -3.60
C GLY A 550 1.19 39.92 -3.32
N MET A 551 1.64 40.22 -2.10
CA MET A 551 1.98 41.56 -1.62
C MET A 551 3.27 41.51 -0.81
N THR A 552 4.07 42.56 -0.86
CA THR A 552 5.29 42.68 -0.06
C THR A 552 4.98 42.94 1.42
N ILE A 553 5.91 42.62 2.32
CA ILE A 553 5.75 42.89 3.78
C ILE A 553 5.40 44.37 4.06
N GLU A 554 6.00 45.31 3.34
CA GLU A 554 5.78 46.74 3.51
C GLU A 554 4.35 47.14 3.09
N GLU A 555 3.94 46.72 1.89
CA GLU A 555 2.59 46.94 1.38
C GLU A 555 1.54 46.29 2.29
N ALA A 556 1.82 45.11 2.87
CA ALA A 556 0.92 44.43 3.78
C ALA A 556 0.72 45.20 5.10
N VAL A 557 1.79 45.77 5.68
CA VAL A 557 1.72 46.56 6.94
C VAL A 557 0.96 47.88 6.75
N ASP A 558 0.98 48.44 5.54
CA ASP A 558 0.30 49.70 5.21
C ASP A 558 -1.13 49.51 4.71
N SER A 559 -1.42 48.47 3.93
CA SER A 559 -2.73 48.24 3.31
C SER A 559 -3.69 47.40 4.15
N LYS A 560 -3.20 46.45 4.96
CA LYS A 560 -4.08 45.53 5.70
C LYS A 560 -4.41 46.06 7.11
N PRO A 561 -5.67 45.96 7.55
CA PRO A 561 -6.04 46.34 8.90
C PRO A 561 -5.47 45.35 9.91
N ILE A 562 -4.61 45.83 10.80
CA ILE A 562 -4.11 45.07 11.96
C ILE A 562 -5.06 45.35 13.13
N SER A 563 -5.51 44.30 13.82
CA SER A 563 -6.38 44.49 14.99
C SER A 563 -5.64 45.30 16.08
N PRO A 564 -6.32 46.22 16.79
CA PRO A 564 -5.70 47.07 17.80
C PRO A 564 -5.12 46.27 18.99
N ARG A 565 -5.48 44.98 19.09
CA ARG A 565 -4.93 44.03 20.07
C ARG A 565 -3.55 43.53 19.64
N LYS A 566 -3.41 43.15 18.37
CA LYS A 566 -2.16 42.69 17.77
C LYS A 566 -1.14 43.84 17.66
N SER A 567 -1.57 45.06 17.37
CA SER A 567 -0.66 46.21 17.29
C SER A 567 0.04 46.55 18.62
N LYS A 568 -0.59 46.25 19.77
CA LYS A 568 0.03 46.43 21.10
C LYS A 568 1.20 45.48 21.37
N ILE A 569 1.25 44.31 20.72
CA ILE A 569 2.30 43.31 20.92
C ILE A 569 3.64 43.85 20.42
N TRP A 570 3.64 44.47 19.24
CA TRP A 570 4.86 44.96 18.60
C TRP A 570 5.16 46.43 18.85
N SER A 571 4.32 47.16 19.59
CA SER A 571 4.48 48.57 20.01
C SER A 571 4.53 49.62 18.87
N SER A 572 5.10 49.31 17.70
CA SER A 572 5.16 50.18 16.52
C SER A 572 5.04 49.38 15.21
N LYS A 573 4.66 50.05 14.10
CA LYS A 573 4.67 49.41 12.77
C LYS A 573 6.10 49.10 12.30
N ASP A 574 7.05 49.98 12.61
CA ASP A 574 8.46 49.83 12.22
C ASP A 574 9.13 48.60 12.83
N THR A 575 8.80 48.27 14.08
CA THR A 575 9.29 47.05 14.76
C THR A 575 8.69 45.78 14.15
N LEU A 576 7.44 45.82 13.68
CA LEU A 576 6.83 44.69 12.97
C LEU A 576 7.49 44.48 11.60
N ILE A 577 7.71 45.55 10.84
CA ILE A 577 8.41 45.48 9.54
C ILE A 577 9.83 44.94 9.72
N LYS A 578 10.57 45.46 10.72
CA LYS A 578 11.94 45.00 11.02
C LYS A 578 11.99 43.53 11.43
N THR A 579 11.06 43.06 12.26
CA THR A 579 11.02 41.65 12.69
C THR A 579 10.65 40.70 11.54
N LEU A 580 9.65 41.05 10.71
CA LEU A 580 9.26 40.27 9.54
C LEU A 580 10.37 40.19 8.49
N LYS A 581 11.06 41.31 8.19
CA LYS A 581 12.21 41.32 7.27
C LYS A 581 13.39 40.49 7.76
N CYS A 582 13.68 40.54 9.06
CA CYS A 582 14.76 39.75 9.67
C CYS A 582 14.49 38.23 9.57
N LEU A 583 13.22 37.80 9.63
CA LEU A 583 12.83 36.40 9.45
C LEU A 583 12.90 35.96 7.98
N PHE A 584 12.51 36.83 7.04
CA PHE A 584 12.48 36.52 5.62
C PHE A 584 13.88 36.36 5.01
N GLN A 585 14.85 37.19 5.43
CA GLN A 585 16.23 37.12 4.94
C GLN A 585 16.97 35.84 5.37
N ASN A 586 16.64 35.28 6.53
CA ASN A 586 17.17 33.99 6.97
C ASN A 586 16.61 32.80 6.16
N GLY A 587 15.39 32.93 5.62
CA GLY A 587 14.75 31.87 4.80
C GLY A 587 15.42 31.69 3.44
N ASN A 588 15.89 32.77 2.81
CA ASN A 588 16.52 32.69 1.48
C ASN A 588 17.91 32.04 1.50
N GLN A 589 18.65 32.10 2.60
CA GLN A 589 19.93 31.38 2.70
C GLN A 589 19.75 29.86 2.88
N VAL A 590 18.62 29.41 3.43
CA VAL A 590 18.32 27.97 3.59
C VAL A 590 17.77 27.37 2.28
N SER A 591 17.09 28.16 1.45
CA SER A 591 16.62 27.72 0.13
C SER A 591 17.74 27.53 -0.89
N ASP A 592 18.89 28.21 -0.75
CA ASP A 592 20.02 28.01 -1.67
C ASP A 592 20.81 26.72 -1.41
N VAL A 593 20.63 26.08 -0.24
CA VAL A 593 21.26 24.78 0.09
C VAL A 593 20.35 23.60 -0.28
N LEU A 594 19.04 23.81 -0.37
CA LEU A 594 18.06 22.79 -0.76
C LEU A 594 17.53 23.11 -2.16
N GLY A 595 18.15 22.50 -3.18
CA GLY A 595 17.85 22.71 -4.59
C GLY A 595 16.37 22.54 -5.00
N PRO A 596 16.03 22.81 -6.27
CA PRO A 596 14.68 23.19 -6.74
C PRO A 596 13.62 22.06 -6.78
N ARG A 597 13.70 21.04 -5.92
CA ARG A 597 12.77 19.87 -5.91
C ARG A 597 11.73 19.87 -4.79
N ALA A 598 11.55 20.96 -4.06
CA ALA A 598 10.62 21.02 -2.92
C ALA A 598 9.26 21.70 -3.26
N GLU A 599 8.70 21.46 -4.45
CA GLU A 599 7.44 22.09 -4.87
C GLU A 599 6.15 21.44 -4.36
N ASN A 600 6.20 20.32 -3.64
CA ASN A 600 4.99 19.65 -3.12
C ASN A 600 5.01 19.51 -1.59
N ARG A 601 4.73 20.59 -0.87
CA ARG A 601 4.25 20.54 0.52
C ARG A 601 3.14 21.56 0.75
N GLN A 602 1.97 21.30 0.15
CA GLN A 602 0.70 21.81 0.67
C GLN A 602 0.19 20.82 1.73
N TYR A 603 0.78 20.80 2.92
CA TYR A 603 0.15 20.33 4.16
C TYR A 603 1.02 20.82 5.32
N LEU A 604 0.60 21.91 5.93
CA LEU A 604 0.74 22.25 7.35
C LEU A 604 -0.12 23.48 7.66
#